data_AF-A0A970B1B7-F1
#
_entry.id   AF-A0A970B1B7-F1
#
_cell.length_a   1.000
_cell.length_b   1.000
_cell.length_c   1.000
_cell.angle_alpha   90.00
_cell.angle_beta   90.00
_cell.angle_gamma   90.00
#
_symmetry.space_group_name_H-M   'P 1'
#
loop_
_entity.id
_entity.type
_entity.pdbx_description
1 polymer ?
#
loop_
_entity_poly.entity_id
_entity_poly.type
_entity_poly.pdbx_seq_one_letter_code
_entity_poly.pdbx_strand_id
1 'polypeptide(L)' 'MKEILNTDKIIIIDYGSQTTQLIARRIRELGVYCEIISCYKTKYLKNESNLKGLILSG' A
#
# COMPACT_ATOMS: atom_id res chain seq x y z
N MET A 1 17.71 4.66 -21.25
CA MET A 1 16.82 3.73 -20.52
C MET A 1 16.13 4.53 -19.43
N LYS A 2 14.80 4.54 -19.40
CA LYS A 2 14.04 5.23 -18.36
C LYS A 2 14.33 4.48 -17.06
N GLU A 3 14.98 5.11 -16.09
CA GLU A 3 14.97 4.60 -14.72
C GLU A 3 13.50 4.29 -14.39
N ILE A 4 13.21 3.04 -14.08
CA ILE A 4 11.95 2.70 -13.44
C ILE A 4 12.06 3.41 -12.10
N LEU A 5 11.46 4.60 -12.00
CA LEU A 5 11.35 5.34 -10.75
C LEU A 5 10.79 4.38 -9.73
N ASN A 6 11.66 3.91 -8.83
CA ASN A 6 11.32 2.98 -7.77
C ASN A 6 10.60 3.78 -6.69
N THR A 7 9.39 4.23 -7.01
CA THR A 7 8.62 5.16 -6.18
C THR A 7 8.33 4.51 -4.84
N ASP A 8 8.70 5.20 -3.77
CA ASP A 8 8.40 4.78 -2.41
C ASP A 8 6.90 4.58 -2.24
N LYS A 9 6.52 3.47 -1.59
CA LYS A 9 5.13 3.06 -1.47
C LYS A 9 4.76 2.58 -0.08
N ILE A 10 3.48 2.77 0.24
CA ILE A 10 2.82 2.17 1.40
C ILE A 10 1.88 1.07 0.93
N ILE A 11 1.87 -0.07 1.62
CA ILE A 11 0.89 -1.12 1.40
C ILE A 11 -0.14 -1.10 2.53
N ILE A 12 -1.41 -1.13 2.18
CA ILE A 12 -2.53 -1.31 3.11
C ILE A 12 -3.04 -2.74 2.95
N ILE A 13 -2.98 -3.53 4.01
CA ILE A 13 -3.56 -4.87 4.06
C ILE A 13 -5.01 -4.76 4.50
N ASP A 14 -5.92 -5.14 3.61
CA ASP A 14 -7.35 -5.03 3.82
C ASP A 14 -7.93 -6.29 4.45
N TYR A 15 -8.42 -6.17 5.69
CA TYR A 15 -9.14 -7.23 6.41
C TYR A 15 -10.67 -7.14 6.25
N GLY A 16 -11.17 -6.23 5.40
CA GLY A 16 -12.60 -6.02 5.16
C GLY A 16 -13.18 -4.81 5.89
N SER A 17 -12.33 -3.90 6.36
CA SER A 17 -12.77 -2.66 7.02
C SER A 17 -13.54 -1.77 6.06
N GLN A 18 -14.63 -1.17 6.54
CA GLN A 18 -15.35 -0.13 5.81
C GLN A 18 -14.48 1.10 5.54
N THR A 19 -13.40 1.28 6.31
CA THR A 19 -12.54 2.47 6.26
C THR A 19 -11.29 2.32 5.41
N THR A 20 -10.98 1.11 4.88
CA THR A 20 -9.75 0.85 4.08
C THR A 20 -9.56 1.88 2.94
N GLN A 21 -10.65 2.23 2.25
CA GLN A 21 -10.61 3.21 1.16
C GLN A 21 -10.37 4.64 1.64
N LEU A 22 -10.85 5.00 2.83
CA LEU A 22 -10.61 6.31 3.45
C LEU A 22 -9.14 6.46 3.85
N ILE A 23 -8.53 5.39 4.39
CA ILE A 23 -7.10 5.36 4.70
C ILE A 23 -6.29 5.59 3.41
N ALA A 24 -6.60 4.86 2.34
CA ALA A 24 -5.92 5.01 1.06
C ALA A 24 -6.10 6.41 0.46
N ARG A 25 -7.29 7.00 0.59
CA ARG A 25 -7.55 8.38 0.17
C ARG A 25 -6.66 9.37 0.93
N ARG A 26 -6.55 9.25 2.25
CA ARG A 26 -5.72 10.14 3.08
C ARG A 26 -4.24 10.06 2.71
N ILE A 27 -3.73 8.87 2.45
CA ILE A 27 -2.33 8.69 2.03
C ILE A 27 -2.07 9.36 0.67
N ARG A 28 -3.01 9.21 -0.27
CA ARG A 28 -2.91 9.86 -1.60
C ARG A 28 -3.06 11.37 -1.54
N GLU A 29 -3.89 11.89 -0.64
CA GLU A 29 -4.00 13.34 -0.37
C GLU A 29 -2.67 13.93 0.16
N LEU A 30 -1.83 13.12 0.81
CA LEU A 30 -0.47 13.49 1.22
C LEU A 30 0.58 13.32 0.10
N GLY A 31 0.17 12.95 -1.12
CA GLY A 31 1.07 12.76 -2.25
C GLY A 31 1.89 11.47 -2.21
N VAL A 32 1.55 10.52 -1.34
CA VAL A 32 2.25 9.25 -1.21
C VAL A 32 1.53 8.16 -2.01
N TYR A 33 2.29 7.37 -2.78
CA TYR A 33 1.74 6.23 -3.51
C TYR A 33 1.39 5.09 -2.54
N CYS A 34 0.21 4.49 -2.72
CA CYS A 34 -0.20 3.34 -1.93
C CYS A 34 -1.04 2.33 -2.70
N GLU A 35 -0.89 1.06 -2.30
CA GLU A 35 -1.63 -0.09 -2.82
C GLU A 35 -2.50 -0.69 -1.70
N ILE A 36 -3.71 -1.13 -2.04
CA ILE A 36 -4.58 -1.90 -1.15
C ILE A 36 -4.49 -3.37 -1.58
N ILE A 37 -4.18 -4.25 -0.63
CA ILE A 37 -4.03 -5.69 -0.86
C ILE A 37 -4.89 -6.43 0.15
N SER A 38 -5.76 -7.33 -0.33
CA SER A 38 -6.56 -8.17 0.56
C SER A 38 -5.68 -9.04 1.46
N CYS A 39 -6.08 -9.20 2.74
CA CYS A 39 -5.40 -10.05 3.72
C CYS A 39 -5.18 -11.49 3.21
N TYR A 40 -6.08 -12.02 2.39
CA TYR A 40 -5.98 -13.35 1.77
C TYR A 40 -4.89 -13.45 0.68
N LYS A 41 -4.37 -12.33 0.18
CA LYS A 41 -3.33 -12.24 -0.86
C LYS A 41 -1.96 -11.80 -0.33
N THR A 42 -1.82 -11.65 0.99
CA THR A 42 -0.56 -11.22 1.65
C THR A 42 0.63 -12.13 1.37
N LYS A 43 0.40 -13.43 1.14
CA LYS A 43 1.45 -14.40 0.76
C LYS A 43 2.21 -14.05 -0.53
N TYR A 44 1.67 -13.16 -1.35
CA TYR A 44 2.30 -12.71 -2.60
C TYR A 44 3.08 -11.40 -2.45
N LEU A 45 3.11 -10.82 -1.25
CA LEU A 45 3.91 -9.64 -0.96
C LEU A 45 5.38 -9.99 -1.10
N LYS A 46 6.06 -9.28 -2.00
CA LYS A 46 7.50 -9.36 -2.14
C LYS A 46 8.13 -8.34 -1.20
N ASN A 47 9.32 -8.66 -0.70
CA ASN A 47 10.13 -7.70 0.03
C ASN A 47 10.75 -6.74 -1.00
N GLU A 48 10.06 -5.65 -1.28
CA GLU A 48 10.48 -4.63 -2.25
C GLU A 48 11.21 -3.49 -1.53
N SER A 49 12.32 -3.02 -2.09
CA SER A 49 13.18 -2.00 -1.46
C SER A 49 12.54 -0.60 -1.35
N ASN A 50 11.53 -0.32 -2.17
CA ASN A 50 10.71 0.88 -2.14
C ASN A 50 9.49 0.77 -1.21
N LEU A 51 9.26 -0.38 -0.57
CA LEU A 51 8.23 -0.49 0.46
C LEU A 51 8.69 0.25 1.73
N LYS A 52 8.03 1.36 2.07
CA LYS A 52 8.39 2.20 3.22
C LYS A 52 7.44 2.05 4.41
N GLY A 53 6.26 1.47 4.19
CA GLY A 53 5.28 1.30 5.25
C GLY A 53 4.24 0.23 4.96
N LEU A 54 3.72 -0.35 6.05
CA LEU A 54 2.63 -1.31 6.03
C LEU A 54 1.55 -0.86 7.00
N ILE A 55 0.30 -0.84 6.55
CA ILE A 55 -0.87 -0.55 7.38
C ILE A 55 -1.76 -1.79 7.36
N LEU A 56 -2.19 -2.27 8.52
CA LEU A 56 -3.18 -3.33 8.64
C LEU A 56 -4.54 -2.65 8.89
N SER A 57 -5.49 -2.81 7.97
CA SER A 57 -6.85 -2.28 8.18
C SER A 57 -7.65 -3.19 9.10
N GLY A 58 -8.66 -2.63 9.77
CA GLY A 58 -9.57 -3.33 10.69
C GLY A 58 -10.91 -2.62 10.74
#